data_AF-A0A821V9X1-F1
#
_entry.id   AF-A0A821V9X1-F1
#
_cell.length_a   1.000
_cell.length_b   1.000
_cell.length_c   1.000
_cell.angle_alpha   90.00
_cell.angle_beta   90.00
_cell.angle_gamma   90.00
#
_symmetry.space_group_name_H-M   'P 1'
#
loop_
_entity.id
_entity.type
_entity.pdbx_description
1 polymer ?
#
loop_
_entity_poly.entity_id
_entity_poly.type
_entity_poly.pdbx_seq_one_letter_code
_entity_poly.pdbx_strand_id
1 'polypeptide(L)'
;MVIIKDKLKIKILENNNEILPLLIRNIGENLKAGEDVALVRFDAYADFLAPKAIQADEIQTLNNLVDSINNQCWILSAVYRGLLKRIFWFKPPWAHQFQDGFYQLQIGKCQQTG
;
A
#
# COMPACT_ATOMS: atom_id res chain seq x y z
N MET A 1 26.83 21.56 -10.42
CA MET A 1 25.47 22.05 -10.10
C MET A 1 24.47 21.01 -10.55
N VAL A 2 24.04 20.13 -9.65
CA VAL A 2 23.00 19.14 -9.96
C VAL A 2 21.66 19.84 -9.80
N ILE A 3 21.03 20.21 -10.91
CA ILE A 3 19.65 20.69 -10.89
C ILE A 3 18.78 19.44 -10.77
N ILE A 4 18.34 19.13 -9.55
CA ILE A 4 17.23 18.19 -9.35
C ILE A 4 15.99 18.94 -9.84
N LYS A 5 15.47 18.52 -10.99
CA LYS A 5 14.43 19.24 -11.74
C LYS A 5 13.08 19.26 -11.00
N ASP A 6 12.88 18.33 -10.08
CA ASP A 6 11.63 18.15 -9.34
C ASP A 6 11.83 18.37 -7.84
N LYS A 7 11.01 19.26 -7.24
CA LYS A 7 10.99 19.46 -5.79
C LYS A 7 10.46 18.20 -5.12
N LEU A 8 11.15 17.73 -4.08
CA LEU A 8 10.67 16.64 -3.23
C LEU A 8 9.30 17.02 -2.63
N LYS A 9 8.27 16.20 -2.88
CA LYS A 9 6.94 16.36 -2.29
C LYS A 9 6.94 15.70 -0.91
N ILE A 10 6.72 16.49 0.14
CA ILE A 10 6.63 16.00 1.52
C ILE A 10 5.18 16.17 2.00
N LYS A 11 4.65 15.14 2.67
CA LYS A 11 3.33 15.14 3.29
C LYS A 11 3.46 14.66 4.73
N ILE A 12 2.80 15.37 5.64
CA ILE A 12 2.66 15.01 7.05
C ILE A 12 1.21 14.60 7.23
N LEU A 13 0.98 13.42 7.80
CA LEU A 13 -0.33 12.80 7.97
C LEU A 13 -0.46 12.33 9.41
N GLU A 14 -1.69 12.26 9.91
CA GLU A 14 -1.96 11.77 11.27
C GLU A 14 -2.00 10.24 11.30
N ASN A 15 -2.69 9.63 10.34
CA ASN A 15 -2.84 8.19 10.23
C ASN A 15 -2.13 7.60 9.01
N ASN A 16 -1.66 6.36 9.14
CA ASN A 16 -0.98 5.63 8.06
C ASN A 16 -1.89 5.43 6.83
N ASN A 17 -3.18 5.14 7.03
CA ASN A 17 -4.11 4.88 5.92
C ASN A 17 -4.44 6.13 5.09
N GLU A 18 -4.27 7.34 5.63
CA GLU A 18 -4.51 8.61 4.92
C GLU A 18 -3.58 8.79 3.70
N ILE A 19 -2.52 7.98 3.59
CA ILE A 19 -1.64 7.98 2.42
C ILE A 19 -2.37 7.52 1.15
N LEU A 20 -3.39 6.67 1.26
CA LEU A 20 -3.94 5.96 0.11
C LEU A 20 -4.62 6.88 -0.91
N PRO A 21 -5.50 7.84 -0.53
CA PRO A 21 -6.05 8.82 -1.48
C PRO A 21 -4.95 9.64 -2.16
N LEU A 22 -3.89 10.00 -1.44
CA LEU A 22 -2.76 10.75 -1.97
C LEU A 22 -1.95 9.91 -2.95
N LEU A 23 -1.73 8.62 -2.65
CA LEU A 23 -1.05 7.69 -3.52
C LEU A 23 -1.83 7.50 -4.83
N ILE A 24 -3.13 7.23 -4.74
CA ILE A 24 -4.02 7.08 -5.90
C ILE A 24 -3.95 8.32 -6.79
N ARG A 25 -4.09 9.51 -6.19
CA ARG A 25 -4.01 10.78 -6.92
C ARG A 25 -2.66 10.96 -7.61
N ASN A 26 -1.55 10.76 -6.88
CA ASN A 26 -0.21 10.93 -7.47
C ASN A 26 0.07 9.88 -8.56
N ILE A 27 -0.39 8.65 -8.40
CA ILE A 27 -0.30 7.62 -9.45
C ILE A 27 -1.07 8.07 -10.69
N GLY A 28 -2.33 8.49 -10.54
CA GLY A 28 -3.14 8.95 -11.66
C GLY A 28 -2.59 10.18 -12.38
N GLU A 29 -1.93 11.09 -11.66
CA GLU A 29 -1.33 12.30 -12.23
C GLU A 29 0.03 12.06 -12.90
N ASN A 30 0.83 11.08 -12.43
CA ASN A 30 2.25 11.01 -12.78
C ASN A 30 2.70 9.66 -13.38
N LEU A 31 2.00 8.56 -13.11
CA LEU A 31 2.45 7.22 -13.51
C LEU A 31 2.00 6.92 -14.94
N LYS A 32 2.95 6.54 -15.80
CA LYS A 32 2.67 6.14 -17.19
C LYS A 32 2.32 4.67 -17.30
N ALA A 33 1.68 4.30 -18.40
CA ALA A 33 1.40 2.90 -18.70
C ALA A 33 2.70 2.07 -18.71
N GLY A 34 2.72 0.98 -17.94
CA GLY A 34 3.86 0.09 -17.80
C GLY A 34 4.82 0.44 -16.64
N GLU A 35 4.68 1.61 -16.03
CA GLU A 35 5.41 1.96 -14.82
C GLU A 35 4.74 1.35 -13.57
N ASP A 36 5.50 1.25 -12.49
CA ASP A 36 5.00 0.78 -11.20
C ASP A 36 5.62 1.53 -10.02
N VAL A 37 4.98 1.39 -8.86
CA VAL A 37 5.39 2.04 -7.63
C VAL A 37 5.91 1.00 -6.65
N ALA A 38 7.07 1.32 -6.07
CA ALA A 38 7.61 0.62 -4.91
C ALA A 38 7.37 1.45 -3.64
N LEU A 39 6.86 0.80 -2.60
CA LEU A 39 6.73 1.39 -1.27
C LEU A 39 8.00 1.09 -0.47
N VAL A 40 8.65 2.13 0.06
CA VAL A 40 9.71 1.99 1.07
C VAL A 40 9.13 2.47 2.40
N ARG A 41 9.08 1.57 3.39
CA ARG A 41 8.40 1.82 4.66
C ARG A 41 9.28 1.50 5.85
N PHE A 42 9.29 2.40 6.83
CA PHE A 42 9.90 2.22 8.14
C PHE A 42 8.79 2.19 9.18
N ASP A 43 8.48 1.01 9.71
CA ASP A 43 7.40 0.85 10.69
C ASP A 43 7.53 -0.47 11.45
N ALA A 44 7.02 -0.52 12.68
CA ALA A 44 6.91 -1.77 13.44
C ALA A 44 5.78 -2.69 12.97
N TYR A 45 4.76 -2.14 12.29
CA TYR A 45 3.62 -2.89 11.79
C TYR A 45 3.71 -3.11 10.28
N ALA A 46 3.23 -4.27 9.80
CA ALA A 46 3.25 -4.60 8.37
C ALA A 46 2.08 -3.97 7.58
N ASP A 47 1.02 -3.53 8.28
CA ASP A 47 -0.28 -3.06 7.72
C ASP A 47 -0.83 -3.94 6.58
N PHE A 48 -0.59 -5.24 6.68
CA PHE A 48 -0.83 -6.23 5.64
C PHE A 48 -1.96 -7.21 5.99
N LEU A 49 -2.81 -6.87 6.96
CA LEU A 49 -3.92 -7.74 7.36
C LEU A 49 -5.04 -7.70 6.33
N ALA A 50 -5.71 -8.84 6.14
CA ALA A 50 -6.97 -8.89 5.40
C ALA A 50 -8.03 -8.02 6.12
N PRO A 51 -8.72 -7.12 5.41
CA PRO A 51 -9.79 -6.34 6.01
C PRO A 51 -10.93 -7.28 6.43
N LYS A 52 -11.30 -7.27 7.73
CA LYS A 52 -12.32 -8.17 8.28
C LYS A 52 -13.74 -7.85 7.84
N ALA A 53 -13.99 -6.59 7.51
CA ALA A 53 -15.33 -6.06 7.26
C ALA A 53 -15.63 -5.82 5.76
N ILE A 54 -14.72 -6.20 4.86
CA ILE A 54 -14.81 -5.88 3.44
C ILE A 54 -14.59 -7.14 2.61
N GLN A 55 -15.51 -7.41 1.70
CA GLN A 55 -15.35 -8.48 0.71
C GLN A 55 -14.36 -8.07 -0.38
N ALA A 56 -13.66 -9.03 -1.00
CA ALA A 56 -12.68 -8.72 -2.04
C ALA A 56 -13.31 -7.98 -3.24
N ASP A 57 -14.61 -8.17 -3.49
CA ASP A 57 -15.35 -7.47 -4.54
C ASP A 57 -15.69 -6.02 -4.19
N GLU A 58 -15.87 -5.70 -2.91
CA GLU A 58 -16.24 -4.34 -2.49
C GLU A 58 -15.06 -3.38 -2.69
N ILE A 59 -13.84 -3.90 -2.64
CA ILE A 59 -12.60 -3.15 -2.88
C ILE A 59 -12.43 -2.80 -4.37
N GLN A 60 -13.31 -3.28 -5.27
CA GLN A 60 -13.22 -3.07 -6.73
C GLN A 60 -13.49 -1.64 -7.22
N THR A 61 -13.87 -0.69 -6.36
CA THR A 61 -13.87 0.75 -6.71
C THR A 61 -12.87 1.53 -5.84
N LEU A 62 -12.32 2.63 -6.35
CA LEU A 62 -11.38 3.46 -5.59
C LEU A 62 -12.07 4.15 -4.40
N ASN A 63 -13.34 4.50 -4.55
CA ASN A 63 -14.12 5.11 -3.47
C ASN A 63 -14.33 4.13 -2.32
N ASN A 64 -14.84 2.93 -2.61
CA ASN A 64 -15.06 1.91 -1.58
C ASN A 64 -13.76 1.50 -0.89
N LEU A 65 -12.65 1.44 -1.65
CA LEU A 65 -11.32 1.21 -1.11
C LEU A 65 -10.97 2.28 -0.06
N VAL A 66 -11.07 3.56 -0.41
CA VAL A 66 -10.74 4.67 0.52
C VAL A 66 -11.63 4.65 1.76
N ASP A 67 -12.94 4.47 1.60
CA ASP A 67 -13.91 4.58 2.69
C ASP A 67 -13.82 3.43 3.71
N SER A 68 -13.34 2.26 3.27
CA SER A 68 -13.42 1.04 4.07
C SER A 68 -12.09 0.68 4.77
N ILE A 69 -11.00 1.35 4.41
CA ILE A 69 -9.65 0.96 4.85
C ILE A 69 -9.28 1.56 6.21
N ASN A 70 -8.68 0.73 7.04
CA ASN A 70 -8.07 1.12 8.30
C ASN A 70 -6.54 1.02 8.25
N ASN A 71 -5.89 1.54 9.30
CA ASN A 71 -4.43 1.54 9.45
C ASN A 71 -3.79 0.16 9.36
N GLN A 72 -4.50 -0.94 9.59
CA GLN A 72 -3.91 -2.28 9.66
C GLN A 72 -3.96 -3.06 8.33
N CYS A 73 -4.74 -2.59 7.34
CA CYS A 73 -5.00 -3.34 6.10
C CYS A 73 -4.69 -2.55 4.81
N TRP A 74 -4.32 -1.28 4.89
CA TRP A 74 -4.23 -0.40 3.73
C TRP A 74 -3.22 -0.88 2.67
N ILE A 75 -2.10 -1.50 3.09
CA ILE A 75 -1.07 -1.98 2.15
C ILE A 75 -1.59 -3.16 1.35
N LEU A 76 -2.16 -4.16 2.02
CA LEU A 76 -2.72 -5.33 1.32
C LEU A 76 -3.79 -4.91 0.31
N SER A 77 -4.66 -3.98 0.69
CA SER A 77 -5.70 -3.44 -0.20
C SER A 77 -5.11 -2.69 -1.40
N ALA A 78 -4.04 -1.90 -1.21
CA ALA A 78 -3.34 -1.21 -2.29
C ALA A 78 -2.65 -2.19 -3.26
N VAL A 79 -2.06 -3.28 -2.73
CA VAL A 79 -1.44 -4.33 -3.55
C VAL A 79 -2.49 -5.13 -4.31
N TYR A 80 -3.60 -5.51 -3.67
CA TYR A 80 -4.72 -6.20 -4.32
C TYR A 80 -5.25 -5.39 -5.52
N ARG A 81 -5.23 -4.06 -5.44
CA ARG A 81 -5.60 -3.17 -6.55
C ARG A 81 -4.51 -2.91 -7.57
N GLY A 82 -3.32 -3.45 -7.38
CA GLY A 82 -2.18 -3.26 -8.26
C GLY A 82 -1.57 -1.86 -8.20
N LEU A 83 -1.92 -1.04 -7.20
CA LEU A 83 -1.31 0.29 -6.98
C LEU A 83 0.14 0.16 -6.51
N LEU A 84 0.42 -0.87 -5.71
CA LEU A 84 1.75 -1.21 -5.22
C LEU A 84 2.12 -2.60 -5.70
N LYS A 85 3.34 -2.73 -6.26
CA LYS A 85 3.86 -4.03 -6.72
C LYS A 85 5.06 -4.53 -5.92
N ARG A 86 5.81 -3.62 -5.31
CA ARG A 86 6.99 -3.92 -4.51
C ARG A 86 6.92 -3.18 -3.18
N ILE A 87 7.27 -3.87 -2.11
CA ILE A 87 7.29 -3.31 -0.76
C ILE A 87 8.64 -3.65 -0.13
N PHE A 88 9.36 -2.62 0.27
CA PHE A 88 10.55 -2.72 1.13
C PHE A 88 10.12 -2.27 2.52
N TRP A 89 9.96 -3.23 3.43
CA TRP A 89 9.56 -2.95 4.80
C TRP A 89 10.75 -3.14 5.74
N PHE A 90 11.17 -2.03 6.34
CA PHE A 90 12.20 -1.98 7.36
C PHE A 90 11.52 -1.90 8.72
N LYS A 91 11.63 -2.98 9.48
CA LYS A 91 11.04 -3.11 10.81
C LYS A 91 12.11 -3.10 11.90
N PRO A 92 11.80 -2.62 13.10
CA PRO A 92 12.74 -2.67 14.21
C PRO A 92 12.98 -4.12 14.68
N PRO A 93 14.10 -4.41 15.35
CA PRO A 93 14.47 -5.78 15.74
C PRO A 93 13.47 -6.50 16.65
N TRP A 94 12.62 -5.76 17.37
CA TRP A 94 11.59 -6.31 18.26
C TRP A 94 10.26 -6.63 17.55
N ALA A 95 10.12 -6.31 16.27
CA ALA A 95 8.95 -6.65 15.47
C ALA A 95 9.11 -8.04 14.84
N HIS A 96 8.37 -9.02 15.36
CA HIS A 96 8.51 -10.45 15.02
C HIS A 96 7.35 -11.02 14.18
N GLN A 97 6.45 -10.18 13.65
CA GLN A 97 5.26 -10.62 12.90
C GLN A 97 5.63 -11.36 11.61
N PHE A 98 6.72 -10.96 10.96
CA PHE A 98 7.32 -11.65 9.83
C PHE A 98 8.82 -11.84 10.09
N GLN A 99 9.38 -12.94 9.57
CA GLN A 99 10.83 -13.11 9.54
C GLN A 99 11.43 -12.14 8.52
N ASP A 100 12.70 -11.79 8.71
CA ASP A 100 13.40 -10.97 7.72
C ASP A 100 13.70 -11.84 6.48
N GLY A 101 13.45 -11.30 5.29
CA GLY A 101 13.68 -12.05 4.06
C GLY A 101 12.97 -11.48 2.85
N PHE A 102 13.08 -12.23 1.75
CA PHE A 102 12.39 -11.93 0.50
C PHE A 102 11.17 -12.82 0.34
N TYR A 103 10.03 -12.20 0.09
CA TYR A 103 8.75 -12.86 -0.07
C TYR A 103 8.18 -12.57 -1.45
N GLN A 104 7.77 -13.62 -2.15
CA GLN A 104 6.92 -13.50 -3.34
C GLN A 104 5.50 -13.86 -2.92
N LEU A 105 4.58 -12.90 -3.08
CA LEU A 105 3.19 -13.04 -2.68
C LEU A 105 2.30 -13.01 -3.93
N GLN A 106 1.31 -13.89 -3.97
CA GLN A 106 0.20 -13.82 -4.91
C GLN A 106 -1.03 -13.40 -4.12
N ILE A 107 -1.64 -12.29 -4.51
CA ILE A 107 -2.78 -11.69 -3.81
C ILE A 107 -3.94 -11.66 -4.78
N GLY A 108 -5.07 -12.17 -4.33
CA GLY A 108 -6.27 -12.32 -5.13
C GLY A 108 -7.46 -12.65 -4.23
N LYS A 109 -8.63 -12.69 -4.86
CA LYS A 109 -9.87 -13.10 -4.20
C LYS A 109 -9.82 -14.60 -3.87
N CYS A 110 -10.30 -14.98 -2.68
CA CYS A 110 -10.43 -16.39 -2.35
C CYS A 110 -11.66 -16.95 -3.07
N GLN A 111 -11.47 -18.00 -3.87
CA GLN A 111 -12.61 -18.59 -4.61
C GLN A 111 -13.66 -19.22 -3.69
N GLN A 112 -13.28 -19.63 -2.48
CA GLN A 112 -14.17 -20.33 -1.53
C GLN A 112 -14.96 -19.36 -0.67
N THR A 113 -14.34 -18.28 -0.21
CA THR A 113 -14.90 -17.38 0.81
C THR A 113 -15.22 -15.98 0.30
N GLY A 114 -14.82 -15.65 -0.92
CA GLY A 114 -14.94 -14.30 -1.49
C GLY A 114 -13.74 -13.41 -1.20
#